data_AF-A0A5B1B4S8-F1
#
_entry.id   AF-A0A5B1B4S8-F1
#
_cell.length_a   1.000
_cell.length_b   1.000
_cell.length_c   1.000
_cell.angle_alpha   90.00
_cell.angle_beta   90.00
_cell.angle_gamma   90.00
#
_symmetry.space_group_name_H-M   'P 1'
#
loop_
_entity.id
_entity.type
_entity.pdbx_description
1 polymer ?
#
loop_
_entity_poly.entity_id
_entity_poly.type
_entity_poly.pdbx_seq_one_letter_code
_entity_poly.pdbx_strand_id
1 'polypeptide(L)'
;GTGNTGIGNTGTYNTGLFNAGAFNTGIANPGDHNTGFFNIGILNTGIANPGDYNTGFYNLGDYNTGLANAGTFGTGAFITGSMDNGFFWRADRQWLLSANYTITADVIPAFLTVDIPIDIPVTANITDVSIPAVTIPVIPTSGTLDLVLLTGTVFAPIGPITIHGGDDFAPANTPITIDFGAQPAVRLNIGNPDGSTVIHIAGTGGIGPVQIPLIDLKPTPGFFNTTGNPSSGFFNSGGGSASGFGNFGANNSGYLNVSTAGLGNSGWQNYGSLQSGWANLGNSISGLFNTGVGAPANISGFENIGSNLAGWFRNGPTQTTFSVGLADVGFWNLGSANVGNYNLGNGNVGSANIGFGNIGNDNVGSGNFGSYNLGSGNFGNGNIGVGNTGPALTAALQNIGFGNTGSFNVGFGNTGNGNIGFGNTGDGNIGIGLTGDALTGFGGLNSGSGNIGLF
;
A
#
# COMPACT_ATOMS: atom_id res chain seq x y z
N GLY A 1 -0.32 25.05 27.94
CA GLY A 1 -0.03 23.97 26.99
C GLY A 1 1.44 23.64 27.01
N THR A 2 1.83 22.50 26.45
CA THR A 2 3.25 22.06 26.37
C THR A 2 3.73 22.14 24.94
N GLY A 3 4.89 22.74 24.69
CA GLY A 3 5.54 22.71 23.38
C GLY A 3 4.73 23.33 22.24
N ASN A 4 3.77 24.21 22.50
CA ASN A 4 3.00 24.90 21.45
C ASN A 4 3.82 26.05 20.83
N THR A 5 3.66 26.26 19.53
CA THR A 5 4.23 27.41 18.78
C THR A 5 3.11 28.33 18.33
N GLY A 6 3.14 29.59 18.76
CA GLY A 6 2.13 30.62 18.43
C GLY A 6 1.29 31.05 19.64
N ILE A 7 0.08 31.56 19.41
CA ILE A 7 -0.70 32.31 20.42
C ILE A 7 -2.00 31.58 20.76
N GLY A 8 -2.36 31.50 22.04
CA GLY A 8 -3.66 31.01 22.48
C GLY A 8 -3.89 29.50 22.33
N ASN A 9 -2.86 28.72 21.97
CA ASN A 9 -2.97 27.28 21.84
C ASN A 9 -3.04 26.57 23.21
N THR A 10 -3.99 25.65 23.37
CA THR A 10 -4.13 24.76 24.53
C THR A 10 -3.79 23.32 24.15
N GLY A 11 -3.40 22.48 25.12
CA GLY A 11 -2.89 21.12 24.83
C GLY A 11 -1.40 21.09 24.45
N THR A 12 -1.01 20.23 23.50
CA THR A 12 0.40 19.85 23.24
C THR A 12 0.83 20.03 21.78
N TYR A 13 1.99 20.64 21.57
CA TYR A 13 2.67 20.73 20.28
C TYR A 13 1.82 21.23 19.10
N ASN A 14 0.90 22.17 19.34
CA ASN A 14 0.16 22.84 18.28
C ASN A 14 0.96 23.99 17.67
N THR A 15 0.81 24.23 16.37
CA THR A 15 1.37 25.34 15.62
C THR A 15 0.28 26.28 15.14
N GLY A 16 0.37 27.57 15.46
CA GLY A 16 -0.54 28.62 14.97
C GLY A 16 -1.33 29.27 16.09
N LEU A 17 -2.64 29.47 15.91
CA LEU A 17 -3.45 30.32 16.79
C LEU A 17 -4.67 29.57 17.36
N PHE A 18 -4.89 29.66 18.67
CA PHE A 18 -6.13 29.20 19.32
C PHE A 18 -6.52 27.73 19.11
N ASN A 19 -5.57 26.87 18.73
CA ASN A 19 -5.85 25.44 18.59
C ASN A 19 -6.01 24.77 19.97
N ALA A 20 -6.78 23.69 20.02
CA ALA A 20 -7.01 22.92 21.24
C ALA A 20 -6.86 21.42 20.95
N GLY A 21 -6.04 20.72 21.76
CA GLY A 21 -5.71 19.32 21.57
C GLY A 21 -4.24 19.15 21.22
N ALA A 22 -3.89 18.22 20.34
CA ALA A 22 -2.52 17.86 20.02
C ALA A 22 -2.15 18.07 18.55
N PHE A 23 -0.96 18.62 18.29
CA PHE A 23 -0.34 18.65 16.97
C PHE A 23 -1.18 19.26 15.84
N ASN A 24 -2.07 20.21 16.12
CA ASN A 24 -2.77 20.95 15.06
C ASN A 24 -1.89 22.03 14.45
N THR A 25 -2.05 22.27 13.14
CA THR A 25 -1.42 23.38 12.41
C THR A 25 -2.49 24.32 11.87
N GLY A 26 -2.43 25.59 12.24
CA GLY A 26 -3.30 26.64 11.71
C GLY A 26 -4.09 27.36 12.80
N ILE A 27 -5.39 27.59 12.59
CA ILE A 27 -6.20 28.44 13.49
C ILE A 27 -7.42 27.72 14.01
N ALA A 28 -7.61 27.79 15.33
CA ALA A 28 -8.82 27.41 16.03
C ALA A 28 -9.32 26.01 15.65
N ASN A 29 -8.42 25.03 15.55
CA ASN A 29 -8.78 23.63 15.32
C ASN A 29 -8.88 22.90 16.68
N PRO A 30 -10.06 22.41 17.09
CA PRO A 30 -10.22 21.48 18.20
C PRO A 30 -10.01 20.02 17.76
N GLY A 31 -9.31 19.24 18.58
CA GLY A 31 -8.99 17.84 18.30
C GLY A 31 -7.52 17.69 17.96
N ASP A 32 -7.17 16.73 17.11
CA ASP A 32 -5.77 16.32 16.94
C ASP A 32 -5.32 16.30 15.47
N HIS A 33 -4.09 16.77 15.23
CA HIS A 33 -3.42 16.71 13.93
C HIS A 33 -4.19 17.32 12.76
N ASN A 34 -5.03 18.33 12.98
CA ASN A 34 -5.70 19.03 11.89
C ASN A 34 -4.79 20.08 11.24
N THR A 35 -4.93 20.29 9.93
CA THR A 35 -4.27 21.34 9.17
C THR A 35 -5.29 22.33 8.62
N GLY A 36 -5.16 23.61 8.96
CA GLY A 36 -5.98 24.70 8.42
C GLY A 36 -6.78 25.41 9.50
N PHE A 37 -8.08 25.62 9.28
CA PHE A 37 -8.88 26.55 10.07
C PHE A 37 -10.17 25.90 10.57
N PHE A 38 -10.49 26.02 11.85
CA PHE A 38 -11.78 25.61 12.42
C PHE A 38 -12.17 24.14 12.20
N ASN A 39 -11.22 23.26 11.91
CA ASN A 39 -11.51 21.83 11.77
C ASN A 39 -11.69 21.20 13.15
N ILE A 40 -12.68 20.31 13.27
CA ILE A 40 -13.01 19.64 14.53
C ILE A 40 -12.87 18.15 14.32
N GLY A 41 -12.04 17.48 15.13
CA GLY A 41 -11.81 16.03 15.04
C GLY A 41 -10.34 15.73 14.76
N ILE A 42 -10.07 14.74 13.92
CA ILE A 42 -8.73 14.22 13.69
C ILE A 42 -8.33 14.32 12.22
N LEU A 43 -7.11 14.81 11.98
CA LEU A 43 -6.45 14.73 10.67
C LEU A 43 -7.27 15.31 9.52
N ASN A 44 -7.99 16.41 9.72
CA ASN A 44 -8.63 17.14 8.62
C ASN A 44 -7.68 18.15 7.99
N THR A 45 -7.85 18.42 6.69
CA THR A 45 -7.12 19.43 5.93
C THR A 45 -8.09 20.44 5.32
N GLY A 46 -7.90 21.71 5.61
CA GLY A 46 -8.65 22.81 5.01
C GLY A 46 -9.44 23.61 6.04
N ILE A 47 -10.71 23.91 5.77
CA ILE A 47 -11.51 24.83 6.58
C ILE A 47 -12.80 24.19 7.06
N ALA A 48 -13.06 24.32 8.37
CA ALA A 48 -14.33 24.01 9.01
C ALA A 48 -14.84 22.62 8.63
N ASN A 49 -14.01 21.60 8.72
CA ASN A 49 -14.44 20.22 8.51
C ASN A 49 -14.62 19.53 9.88
N PRO A 50 -15.87 19.27 10.34
CA PRO A 50 -16.13 18.43 11.50
C PRO A 50 -16.19 16.95 11.14
N GLY A 51 -15.53 16.11 11.93
CA GLY A 51 -15.34 14.69 11.66
C GLY A 51 -13.87 14.41 11.39
N ASP A 52 -13.54 13.31 10.72
CA ASP A 52 -12.15 12.88 10.58
C ASP A 52 -11.70 12.75 9.12
N TYR A 53 -10.42 13.03 8.87
CA TYR A 53 -9.78 12.78 7.58
C TYR A 53 -10.40 13.50 6.37
N ASN A 54 -11.09 14.63 6.54
CA ASN A 54 -11.65 15.38 5.42
C ASN A 54 -10.60 16.29 4.76
N THR A 55 -10.77 16.55 3.47
CA THR A 55 -9.99 17.53 2.70
C THR A 55 -10.91 18.54 2.03
N GLY A 56 -10.67 19.83 2.29
CA GLY A 56 -11.38 20.92 1.64
C GLY A 56 -12.14 21.79 2.63
N PHE A 57 -13.40 22.12 2.34
CA PHE A 57 -14.14 23.16 3.04
C PHE A 57 -15.50 22.64 3.50
N TYR A 58 -15.86 22.88 4.76
CA TYR A 58 -17.20 22.63 5.30
C TYR A 58 -17.69 21.19 5.20
N ASN A 59 -16.79 20.22 5.11
CA ASN A 59 -17.18 18.82 5.04
C ASN A 59 -17.50 18.28 6.45
N LEU A 60 -18.70 17.77 6.62
CA LEU A 60 -19.14 17.00 7.77
C LEU A 60 -18.97 15.49 7.48
N GLY A 61 -18.73 14.69 8.51
CA GLY A 61 -18.52 13.25 8.37
C GLY A 61 -17.05 12.95 8.09
N ASP A 62 -16.74 11.85 7.40
CA ASP A 62 -15.36 11.36 7.31
C ASP A 62 -14.89 11.13 5.87
N TYR A 63 -13.59 11.36 5.65
CA TYR A 63 -12.93 11.09 4.37
C TYR A 63 -13.58 11.78 3.17
N ASN A 64 -14.17 12.96 3.31
CA ASN A 64 -14.70 13.71 2.16
C ASN A 64 -13.62 14.58 1.51
N THR A 65 -13.72 14.78 0.20
CA THR A 65 -12.89 15.71 -0.57
C THR A 65 -13.77 16.72 -1.29
N GLY A 66 -13.57 18.01 -1.00
CA GLY A 66 -14.20 19.11 -1.71
C GLY A 66 -14.95 20.07 -0.80
N LEU A 67 -16.18 20.42 -1.14
CA LEU A 67 -16.93 21.50 -0.50
C LEU A 67 -18.30 21.04 0.03
N ALA A 68 -18.54 21.23 1.33
CA ALA A 68 -19.85 21.05 1.96
C ALA A 68 -20.46 19.67 1.73
N ASN A 69 -19.65 18.61 1.83
CA ASN A 69 -20.13 17.23 1.81
C ASN A 69 -20.39 16.75 3.25
N ALA A 70 -21.45 15.99 3.52
CA ALA A 70 -21.85 15.60 4.87
C ALA A 70 -21.80 14.09 5.17
N GLY A 71 -21.73 13.25 4.14
CA GLY A 71 -21.63 11.79 4.26
C GLY A 71 -20.19 11.32 4.48
N THR A 72 -19.87 10.14 3.95
CA THR A 72 -18.50 9.60 3.97
C THR A 72 -17.99 9.32 2.57
N PHE A 73 -16.71 9.58 2.32
CA PHE A 73 -16.06 9.34 1.02
C PHE A 73 -16.64 10.12 -0.18
N GLY A 74 -17.28 11.27 0.05
CA GLY A 74 -17.77 12.13 -1.03
C GLY A 74 -16.64 12.88 -1.74
N THR A 75 -16.64 12.89 -3.07
CA THR A 75 -15.72 13.68 -3.90
C THR A 75 -16.49 14.71 -4.71
N GLY A 76 -16.37 15.99 -4.36
CA GLY A 76 -17.03 17.08 -5.08
C GLY A 76 -17.70 18.06 -4.13
N ALA A 77 -18.96 18.47 -4.40
CA ALA A 77 -19.61 19.45 -3.52
C ALA A 77 -21.11 19.26 -3.27
N PHE A 78 -21.54 19.69 -2.09
CA PHE A 78 -22.95 19.67 -1.64
C PHE A 78 -23.56 18.26 -1.65
N ILE A 79 -22.76 17.26 -1.29
CA ILE A 79 -23.17 15.86 -1.22
C ILE A 79 -23.64 15.54 0.19
N THR A 80 -24.81 14.92 0.32
CA THR A 80 -25.33 14.46 1.62
C THR A 80 -25.34 12.93 1.76
N GLY A 81 -25.23 12.19 0.65
CA GLY A 81 -25.02 10.74 0.64
C GLY A 81 -23.55 10.35 0.84
N SER A 82 -23.29 9.04 0.89
CA SER A 82 -21.96 8.45 1.03
C SER A 82 -21.46 7.81 -0.27
N MET A 83 -20.14 7.83 -0.44
CA MET A 83 -19.42 7.25 -1.58
C MET A 83 -19.87 7.83 -2.93
N ASP A 84 -20.11 9.14 -2.99
CA ASP A 84 -20.56 9.82 -4.20
C ASP A 84 -19.43 10.61 -4.87
N ASN A 85 -19.51 10.75 -6.20
CA ASN A 85 -18.67 11.68 -6.96
C ASN A 85 -19.55 12.74 -7.66
N GLY A 86 -19.18 14.01 -7.61
CA GLY A 86 -19.85 15.09 -8.34
C GLY A 86 -20.54 16.12 -7.44
N PHE A 87 -21.78 16.49 -7.75
CA PHE A 87 -22.45 17.64 -7.13
C PHE A 87 -23.89 17.34 -6.74
N PHE A 88 -24.33 17.85 -5.59
CA PHE A 88 -25.74 17.85 -5.16
C PHE A 88 -26.40 16.47 -4.98
N TRP A 89 -25.61 15.44 -4.70
CA TRP A 89 -26.14 14.09 -4.43
C TRP A 89 -26.75 13.99 -3.03
N ARG A 90 -27.84 13.22 -2.94
CA ARG A 90 -28.59 12.99 -1.69
C ARG A 90 -28.70 11.52 -1.29
N ALA A 91 -28.42 10.63 -2.21
CA ALA A 91 -28.42 9.18 -2.00
C ALA A 91 -27.00 8.67 -2.20
N ASP A 92 -26.72 7.48 -1.71
CA ASP A 92 -25.36 6.92 -1.74
C ASP A 92 -24.97 6.37 -3.13
N ARG A 93 -23.66 6.28 -3.36
CA ARG A 93 -23.00 5.60 -4.50
C ARG A 93 -23.37 6.15 -5.87
N GLN A 94 -23.53 7.47 -5.98
CA GLN A 94 -23.84 8.19 -7.22
C GLN A 94 -22.57 8.51 -8.00
N TRP A 95 -22.66 8.36 -9.34
CA TRP A 95 -21.59 8.72 -10.29
C TRP A 95 -20.24 8.04 -10.06
N LEU A 96 -20.28 6.78 -9.62
CA LEU A 96 -19.10 5.93 -9.53
C LEU A 96 -18.69 5.42 -10.91
N LEU A 97 -17.41 5.54 -11.24
CA LEU A 97 -16.86 5.02 -12.50
C LEU A 97 -16.73 3.50 -12.39
N SER A 98 -17.29 2.77 -13.36
CA SER A 98 -17.24 1.30 -13.44
C SER A 98 -17.06 0.87 -14.89
N ALA A 99 -16.29 -0.19 -15.11
CA ALA A 99 -16.13 -0.81 -16.43
C ALA A 99 -15.86 -2.31 -16.27
N ASN A 100 -16.59 -3.15 -17.02
CA ASN A 100 -16.34 -4.59 -17.06
C ASN A 100 -16.26 -5.04 -18.51
N TYR A 101 -15.19 -5.78 -18.84
CA TYR A 101 -15.01 -6.43 -20.14
C TYR A 101 -14.54 -7.86 -19.90
N THR A 102 -15.40 -8.83 -20.18
CA THR A 102 -15.16 -10.25 -19.91
C THR A 102 -15.34 -11.05 -21.20
N ILE A 103 -14.33 -11.85 -21.56
CA ILE A 103 -14.46 -12.84 -22.64
C ILE A 103 -15.16 -14.07 -22.06
N THR A 104 -16.24 -14.50 -22.70
CA THR A 104 -16.92 -15.75 -22.37
C THR A 104 -16.71 -16.76 -23.49
N ALA A 105 -16.21 -17.94 -23.15
CA ALA A 105 -16.19 -19.09 -24.04
C ALA A 105 -17.28 -20.07 -23.60
N ASP A 106 -18.20 -20.36 -24.52
CA ASP A 106 -19.31 -21.28 -24.29
C ASP A 106 -18.82 -22.71 -24.04
N VAL A 107 -19.68 -23.51 -23.42
CA VAL A 107 -19.39 -24.92 -23.13
C VAL A 107 -19.13 -25.67 -24.44
N ILE A 108 -18.02 -26.41 -24.49
CA ILE A 108 -17.79 -27.40 -25.56
C ILE A 108 -18.38 -28.73 -25.06
N PRO A 109 -19.53 -29.19 -25.60
CA PRO A 109 -20.13 -30.43 -25.16
C PRO A 109 -19.36 -31.63 -25.74
N ALA A 110 -19.24 -32.68 -24.94
CA ALA A 110 -18.70 -33.98 -25.31
C ALA A 110 -19.72 -35.07 -24.97
N PHE A 111 -19.90 -36.02 -25.90
CA PHE A 111 -20.84 -37.12 -25.73
C PHE A 111 -20.12 -38.44 -25.97
N LEU A 112 -20.37 -39.41 -25.10
CA LEU A 112 -19.95 -40.80 -25.26
C LEU A 112 -21.21 -41.66 -25.28
N THR A 113 -21.42 -42.40 -26.36
CA THR A 113 -22.48 -43.40 -26.47
C THR A 113 -21.84 -44.76 -26.68
N VAL A 114 -22.11 -45.69 -25.77
CA VAL A 114 -21.68 -47.08 -25.87
C VAL A 114 -22.92 -47.96 -25.77
N ASP A 115 -23.17 -48.74 -26.81
CA ASP A 115 -24.28 -49.68 -26.88
C ASP A 115 -23.75 -51.11 -26.75
N ILE A 116 -24.24 -51.83 -25.74
CA ILE A 116 -23.83 -53.22 -25.47
C ILE A 116 -25.03 -54.14 -25.76
N PRO A 117 -25.00 -54.98 -26.81
CA PRO A 117 -26.13 -55.86 -27.14
C PRO A 117 -26.31 -57.00 -26.13
N ILE A 118 -27.56 -57.31 -25.81
CA ILE A 118 -27.96 -58.46 -24.98
C ILE A 118 -28.74 -59.47 -25.84
N ASP A 119 -28.25 -60.70 -25.87
CA ASP A 119 -28.95 -61.87 -26.41
C ASP A 119 -28.70 -63.09 -25.51
N ILE A 120 -29.63 -63.38 -24.59
CA ILE A 120 -29.50 -64.49 -23.63
C ILE A 120 -30.71 -65.44 -23.74
N PRO A 121 -30.55 -66.65 -24.31
CA PRO A 121 -31.63 -67.62 -24.41
C PRO A 121 -31.84 -68.46 -23.14
N VAL A 122 -33.11 -68.70 -22.78
CA VAL A 122 -33.59 -69.52 -21.66
C VAL A 122 -34.61 -70.55 -22.18
N THR A 123 -34.58 -71.78 -21.67
CA THR A 123 -35.49 -72.87 -22.10
C THR A 123 -36.13 -73.59 -20.92
N ALA A 124 -37.43 -73.87 -20.98
CA ALA A 124 -38.20 -74.60 -19.95
C ALA A 124 -39.15 -75.64 -20.56
N ASN A 125 -39.45 -76.71 -19.81
CA ASN A 125 -40.32 -77.82 -20.24
C ASN A 125 -41.51 -77.98 -19.28
N ILE A 126 -42.67 -78.37 -19.82
CA ILE A 126 -43.92 -78.61 -19.06
C ILE A 126 -44.22 -80.12 -19.02
N THR A 127 -44.78 -80.61 -17.92
CA THR A 127 -45.13 -82.03 -17.69
C THR A 127 -46.60 -82.20 -17.28
N ASP A 128 -47.15 -83.40 -17.46
CA ASP A 128 -48.58 -83.73 -17.28
C ASP A 128 -49.11 -83.58 -15.85
N VAL A 129 -50.44 -83.41 -15.75
CA VAL A 129 -51.19 -83.22 -14.50
C VAL A 129 -52.17 -84.37 -14.27
N SER A 130 -52.22 -84.89 -13.04
CA SER A 130 -53.11 -86.00 -12.65
C SER A 130 -53.99 -85.62 -11.46
N ILE A 131 -55.30 -85.89 -11.58
CA ILE A 131 -56.32 -85.56 -10.57
C ILE A 131 -57.00 -86.85 -10.08
N PRO A 132 -57.14 -87.08 -8.76
CA PRO A 132 -57.81 -88.28 -8.22
C PRO A 132 -59.33 -88.34 -8.50
N ALA A 133 -59.89 -89.56 -8.54
CA ALA A 133 -61.33 -89.81 -8.68
C ALA A 133 -62.17 -89.41 -7.45
N VAL A 134 -63.46 -89.11 -7.65
CA VAL A 134 -64.40 -88.63 -6.62
C VAL A 134 -65.70 -89.43 -6.62
N THR A 135 -66.15 -89.92 -5.45
CA THR A 135 -67.42 -90.63 -5.27
C THR A 135 -68.40 -89.86 -4.39
N ILE A 136 -69.64 -89.69 -4.86
CA ILE A 136 -70.75 -89.10 -4.12
C ILE A 136 -71.61 -90.24 -3.53
N PRO A 137 -71.82 -90.29 -2.19
CA PRO A 137 -72.58 -91.36 -1.52
C PRO A 137 -74.09 -91.29 -1.77
N VAL A 138 -74.80 -92.39 -1.45
CA VAL A 138 -76.26 -92.54 -1.66
C VAL A 138 -77.05 -91.53 -0.84
N ILE A 139 -78.05 -90.91 -1.47
CA ILE A 139 -78.97 -89.97 -0.83
C ILE A 139 -80.35 -90.66 -0.68
N PRO A 140 -80.80 -90.94 0.55
CA PRO A 140 -82.13 -91.52 0.78
C PRO A 140 -83.24 -90.45 0.65
N THR A 141 -84.25 -90.73 -0.17
CA THR A 141 -85.43 -89.86 -0.33
C THR A 141 -86.72 -90.65 -0.05
N SER A 142 -87.71 -89.97 0.55
CA SER A 142 -89.05 -90.51 0.77
C SER A 142 -90.13 -89.45 0.56
N GLY A 143 -91.33 -89.89 0.20
CA GLY A 143 -92.52 -89.05 0.02
C GLY A 143 -93.80 -89.79 0.38
N THR A 144 -94.89 -89.07 0.65
CA THR A 144 -96.21 -89.64 0.99
C THR A 144 -97.13 -89.67 -0.22
N LEU A 145 -97.88 -90.76 -0.39
CA LEU A 145 -98.90 -90.91 -1.41
C LEU A 145 -100.28 -90.97 -0.72
N ASP A 146 -101.21 -90.07 -1.10
CA ASP A 146 -102.57 -89.99 -0.56
C ASP A 146 -103.59 -90.29 -1.66
N LEU A 147 -104.22 -91.46 -1.58
CA LEU A 147 -105.33 -91.87 -2.43
C LEU A 147 -106.47 -92.33 -1.52
N VAL A 148 -107.70 -91.92 -1.85
CA VAL A 148 -108.93 -91.91 -1.03
C VAL A 148 -109.32 -93.25 -0.36
N LEU A 149 -108.60 -94.35 -0.62
CA LEU A 149 -108.80 -95.64 0.05
C LEU A 149 -107.54 -96.29 0.69
N LEU A 150 -106.36 -95.65 0.71
CA LEU A 150 -105.19 -96.03 1.54
C LEU A 150 -104.09 -94.93 1.56
N THR A 151 -103.56 -94.57 2.74
CA THR A 151 -102.44 -93.63 2.93
C THR A 151 -101.16 -94.33 3.39
N GLY A 152 -100.00 -94.03 2.77
CA GLY A 152 -98.67 -94.57 3.18
C GLY A 152 -97.46 -93.90 2.50
N THR A 153 -96.28 -94.04 3.11
CA THR A 153 -94.99 -93.44 2.67
C THR A 153 -94.20 -94.34 1.71
N VAL A 154 -93.63 -93.79 0.64
CA VAL A 154 -92.74 -94.47 -0.33
C VAL A 154 -91.29 -93.99 -0.16
N PHE A 155 -90.32 -94.91 -0.14
CA PHE A 155 -88.88 -94.63 -0.10
C PHE A 155 -88.20 -95.03 -1.42
N ALA A 156 -87.39 -94.16 -2.03
CA ALA A 156 -86.64 -94.42 -3.27
C ALA A 156 -85.28 -93.67 -3.30
N PRO A 157 -84.21 -94.18 -2.63
CA PRO A 157 -82.90 -93.54 -2.62
C PRO A 157 -82.26 -93.39 -4.00
N ILE A 158 -81.49 -92.32 -4.22
CA ILE A 158 -80.67 -92.10 -5.42
C ILE A 158 -79.18 -92.16 -5.02
N GLY A 159 -78.41 -93.05 -5.65
CA GLY A 159 -76.94 -93.11 -5.56
C GLY A 159 -76.37 -94.50 -5.22
N PRO A 160 -75.03 -94.65 -5.17
CA PRO A 160 -73.99 -93.61 -5.28
C PRO A 160 -73.56 -93.32 -6.74
N ILE A 161 -72.93 -92.17 -6.98
CA ILE A 161 -72.38 -91.74 -8.29
C ILE A 161 -70.87 -91.50 -8.16
N THR A 162 -70.06 -92.14 -9.01
CA THR A 162 -68.59 -91.94 -9.02
C THR A 162 -68.12 -91.32 -10.33
N ILE A 163 -67.25 -90.31 -10.24
CA ILE A 163 -66.57 -89.67 -11.36
C ILE A 163 -65.09 -90.06 -11.29
N HIS A 164 -64.62 -90.79 -12.29
CA HIS A 164 -63.24 -91.27 -12.42
C HIS A 164 -62.80 -91.17 -13.88
N GLY A 165 -61.49 -91.24 -14.10
CA GLY A 165 -60.92 -91.31 -15.45
C GLY A 165 -61.02 -92.72 -16.02
N GLY A 166 -60.89 -92.84 -17.35
CA GLY A 166 -60.98 -94.13 -18.06
C GLY A 166 -62.35 -94.37 -18.69
N ASP A 167 -62.55 -95.58 -19.20
CA ASP A 167 -63.81 -96.01 -19.81
C ASP A 167 -64.73 -96.72 -18.79
N ASP A 168 -65.90 -97.18 -19.23
CA ASP A 168 -66.94 -97.75 -18.37
C ASP A 168 -66.54 -99.04 -17.62
N PHE A 169 -65.37 -99.62 -17.92
CA PHE A 169 -64.81 -100.79 -17.22
C PHE A 169 -63.66 -100.42 -16.27
N ALA A 170 -63.20 -99.17 -16.28
CA ALA A 170 -62.10 -98.72 -15.46
C ALA A 170 -62.46 -98.77 -13.95
N PRO A 171 -61.49 -99.11 -13.08
CA PRO A 171 -61.72 -99.05 -11.64
C PRO A 171 -62.17 -97.65 -11.19
N ALA A 172 -63.12 -97.59 -10.27
CA ALA A 172 -63.73 -96.35 -9.81
C ALA A 172 -62.76 -95.37 -9.09
N ASN A 173 -61.52 -95.78 -8.84
CA ASN A 173 -60.43 -94.94 -8.30
C ASN A 173 -59.45 -94.46 -9.37
N THR A 174 -59.71 -94.69 -10.66
CA THR A 174 -58.79 -94.32 -11.74
C THR A 174 -58.67 -92.79 -11.82
N PRO A 175 -57.45 -92.22 -11.67
CA PRO A 175 -57.23 -90.79 -11.78
C PRO A 175 -57.56 -90.28 -13.17
N ILE A 176 -58.02 -89.05 -13.24
CA ILE A 176 -58.14 -88.32 -14.49
C ILE A 176 -56.78 -87.72 -14.79
N THR A 177 -56.09 -88.26 -15.79
CA THR A 177 -54.84 -87.68 -16.29
C THR A 177 -55.14 -86.76 -17.47
N ILE A 178 -54.60 -85.55 -17.41
CA ILE A 178 -54.60 -84.61 -18.52
C ILE A 178 -53.17 -84.61 -19.08
N ASP A 179 -53.00 -85.38 -20.16
CA ASP A 179 -51.75 -85.46 -20.92
C ASP A 179 -51.66 -84.27 -21.88
N PHE A 180 -50.59 -83.47 -21.75
CA PHE A 180 -50.34 -82.31 -22.61
C PHE A 180 -49.52 -82.66 -23.86
N GLY A 181 -49.07 -83.91 -24.01
CA GLY A 181 -48.34 -84.45 -25.15
C GLY A 181 -46.89 -83.96 -25.25
N ALA A 182 -46.22 -84.28 -26.37
CA ALA A 182 -44.89 -83.74 -26.69
C ALA A 182 -44.99 -82.22 -26.92
N GLN A 183 -44.76 -81.44 -25.87
CA GLN A 183 -44.82 -79.98 -25.91
C GLN A 183 -43.48 -79.44 -26.43
N PRO A 184 -43.47 -78.48 -27.36
CA PRO A 184 -42.23 -77.81 -27.76
C PRO A 184 -41.63 -77.10 -26.55
N ALA A 185 -40.31 -77.23 -26.36
CA ALA A 185 -39.62 -76.55 -25.28
C ALA A 185 -39.92 -75.04 -25.34
N VAL A 186 -40.38 -74.47 -24.22
CA VAL A 186 -40.68 -73.04 -24.15
C VAL A 186 -39.36 -72.30 -24.21
N ARG A 187 -39.09 -71.67 -25.35
CA ARG A 187 -37.89 -70.85 -25.57
C ARG A 187 -38.26 -69.41 -25.25
N LEU A 188 -37.59 -68.86 -24.24
CA LEU A 188 -37.65 -67.45 -23.88
C LEU A 188 -36.28 -66.84 -24.21
N ASN A 189 -36.27 -65.63 -24.74
CA ASN A 189 -35.03 -64.89 -24.94
C ASN A 189 -35.08 -63.62 -24.11
N ILE A 190 -34.01 -63.36 -23.36
CA ILE A 190 -33.82 -62.08 -22.68
C ILE A 190 -32.97 -61.23 -23.63
N GLY A 191 -33.62 -60.29 -24.30
CA GLY A 191 -33.06 -59.49 -25.38
C GLY A 191 -33.43 -60.00 -26.77
N ASN A 192 -33.11 -59.23 -27.82
CA ASN A 192 -33.41 -59.59 -29.21
C ASN A 192 -32.14 -60.11 -29.90
N PRO A 193 -32.21 -61.27 -30.59
CA PRO A 193 -31.05 -61.86 -31.30
C PRO A 193 -30.53 -61.04 -32.48
N ASP A 194 -31.31 -60.06 -32.96
CA ASP A 194 -30.91 -59.14 -34.02
C ASP A 194 -30.00 -57.99 -33.51
N GLY A 195 -29.67 -57.99 -32.21
CA GLY A 195 -28.85 -56.98 -31.57
C GLY A 195 -29.58 -55.68 -31.25
N SER A 196 -30.91 -55.60 -31.44
CA SER A 196 -31.69 -54.40 -31.17
C SER A 196 -31.95 -54.14 -29.69
N THR A 197 -31.86 -55.16 -28.84
CA THR A 197 -31.87 -54.95 -27.38
C THR A 197 -30.44 -54.70 -26.91
N VAL A 198 -30.16 -53.46 -26.54
CA VAL A 198 -28.85 -53.05 -26.03
C VAL A 198 -29.01 -52.37 -24.68
N ILE A 199 -27.98 -52.49 -23.83
CA ILE A 199 -27.77 -51.55 -22.73
C ILE A 199 -27.14 -50.31 -23.35
N HIS A 200 -27.90 -49.22 -23.37
CA HIS A 200 -27.41 -47.90 -23.77
C HIS A 200 -26.69 -47.23 -22.60
N ILE A 201 -25.38 -47.04 -22.71
CA ILE A 201 -24.60 -46.23 -21.77
C ILE A 201 -24.31 -44.89 -22.45
N ALA A 202 -24.97 -43.84 -21.96
CA ALA A 202 -24.75 -42.47 -22.40
C ALA A 202 -24.01 -41.69 -21.32
N GLY A 203 -22.81 -41.20 -21.66
CA GLY A 203 -22.06 -40.22 -20.88
C GLY A 203 -22.16 -38.85 -21.52
N THR A 204 -22.58 -37.85 -20.76
CA THR A 204 -22.47 -36.44 -21.16
C THR A 204 -21.33 -35.82 -20.37
N GLY A 205 -20.48 -35.05 -21.05
CA GLY A 205 -19.38 -34.30 -20.46
C GLY A 205 -19.18 -33.00 -21.21
N GLY A 206 -18.33 -32.13 -20.71
CA GLY A 206 -18.01 -30.89 -21.40
C GLY A 206 -17.00 -30.08 -20.61
N ILE A 207 -16.29 -29.20 -21.32
CA ILE A 207 -15.40 -28.22 -20.70
C ILE A 207 -16.04 -26.85 -20.96
N GLY A 208 -16.39 -26.14 -19.88
CA GLY A 208 -16.89 -24.77 -19.92
C GLY A 208 -18.17 -24.54 -19.11
N PRO A 209 -18.62 -23.28 -18.98
CA PRO A 209 -18.10 -22.08 -19.65
C PRO A 209 -16.85 -21.52 -18.97
N VAL A 210 -15.96 -20.89 -19.75
CA VAL A 210 -14.76 -20.21 -19.23
C VAL A 210 -14.97 -18.70 -19.37
N GLN A 211 -14.88 -17.98 -18.26
CA GLN A 211 -14.94 -16.52 -18.22
C GLN A 211 -13.55 -15.97 -17.92
N ILE A 212 -13.04 -15.12 -18.80
CA ILE A 212 -11.75 -14.44 -18.65
C ILE A 212 -12.03 -12.94 -18.56
N PRO A 213 -12.07 -12.36 -17.35
CA PRO A 213 -12.21 -10.91 -17.19
C PRO A 213 -10.94 -10.22 -17.68
N LEU A 214 -11.08 -9.35 -18.69
CA LEU A 214 -9.98 -8.55 -19.23
C LEU A 214 -9.91 -7.15 -18.59
N ILE A 215 -11.06 -6.59 -18.22
CA ILE A 215 -11.16 -5.34 -17.46
C ILE A 215 -12.23 -5.56 -16.38
N ASP A 216 -11.89 -5.29 -15.12
CA ASP A 216 -12.84 -5.28 -14.00
C ASP A 216 -12.57 -4.08 -13.08
N LEU A 217 -13.09 -2.92 -13.49
CA LEU A 217 -13.07 -1.70 -12.70
C LEU A 217 -14.35 -1.64 -11.87
N LYS A 218 -14.20 -1.85 -10.57
CA LYS A 218 -15.30 -1.79 -9.61
C LYS A 218 -15.71 -0.34 -9.33
N PRO A 219 -17.01 -0.06 -9.12
CA PRO A 219 -17.48 1.26 -8.73
C PRO A 219 -16.99 1.62 -7.32
N THR A 220 -16.00 2.51 -7.25
CA THR A 220 -15.41 3.03 -6.01
C THR A 220 -15.43 4.57 -5.99
N PRO A 221 -15.51 5.19 -4.80
CA PRO A 221 -15.46 6.65 -4.68
C PRO A 221 -14.11 7.23 -5.09
N GLY A 222 -14.11 8.51 -5.42
CA GLY A 222 -12.95 9.23 -5.94
C GLY A 222 -12.62 8.86 -7.38
N PHE A 223 -11.52 9.43 -7.86
CA PHE A 223 -11.04 9.28 -9.24
C PHE A 223 -9.62 8.76 -9.24
N PHE A 224 -9.40 7.62 -9.91
CA PHE A 224 -8.08 7.01 -10.07
C PHE A 224 -7.38 6.71 -8.73
N ASN A 225 -8.15 6.49 -7.67
CA ASN A 225 -7.64 6.00 -6.40
C ASN A 225 -7.30 4.51 -6.51
N THR A 226 -6.13 4.13 -6.04
CA THR A 226 -5.63 2.74 -5.96
C THR A 226 -5.37 2.34 -4.50
N THR A 227 -6.16 2.89 -3.58
CA THR A 227 -6.09 2.59 -2.15
C THR A 227 -6.72 1.24 -1.81
N GLY A 228 -6.31 0.65 -0.68
CA GLY A 228 -6.86 -0.63 -0.20
C GLY A 228 -8.32 -0.56 0.27
N ASN A 229 -8.75 0.58 0.80
CA ASN A 229 -10.13 0.85 1.22
C ASN A 229 -10.74 2.00 0.38
N PRO A 230 -12.06 2.24 0.45
CA PRO A 230 -12.68 3.40 -0.18
C PRO A 230 -11.97 4.71 0.21
N SER A 231 -11.80 5.60 -0.76
CA SER A 231 -11.13 6.90 -0.60
C SER A 231 -11.82 7.93 -1.47
N SER A 232 -11.88 9.19 -1.04
CA SER A 232 -12.35 10.29 -1.89
C SER A 232 -11.20 11.01 -2.57
N GLY A 233 -11.51 11.95 -3.47
CA GLY A 233 -10.52 12.77 -4.14
C GLY A 233 -9.86 12.06 -5.32
N PHE A 234 -8.58 12.32 -5.55
CA PHE A 234 -7.89 11.98 -6.79
C PHE A 234 -6.52 11.33 -6.54
N PHE A 235 -6.22 10.26 -7.28
CA PHE A 235 -4.88 9.65 -7.35
C PHE A 235 -4.28 9.21 -6.01
N ASN A 236 -5.10 8.94 -4.99
CA ASN A 236 -4.62 8.38 -3.73
C ASN A 236 -4.24 6.91 -3.89
N SER A 237 -3.21 6.43 -3.20
CA SER A 237 -2.69 5.06 -3.37
C SER A 237 -2.15 4.48 -2.06
N GLY A 238 -1.95 3.16 -2.01
CA GLY A 238 -1.41 2.45 -0.84
C GLY A 238 -2.48 1.83 0.07
N GLY A 239 -2.10 1.42 1.28
CA GLY A 239 -3.04 0.80 2.22
C GLY A 239 -4.02 1.81 2.84
N GLY A 240 -5.17 1.35 3.33
CA GLY A 240 -6.14 2.18 4.06
C GLY A 240 -6.97 3.10 3.18
N SER A 241 -7.52 4.16 3.79
CA SER A 241 -8.38 5.18 3.16
C SER A 241 -7.67 6.54 3.10
N ALA A 242 -8.08 7.41 2.19
CA ALA A 242 -7.58 8.78 2.10
C ALA A 242 -8.62 9.75 1.54
N SER A 243 -8.39 11.04 1.76
CA SER A 243 -9.08 12.14 1.07
C SER A 243 -8.07 13.14 0.51
N GLY A 244 -8.46 13.89 -0.51
CA GLY A 244 -7.64 14.91 -1.14
C GLY A 244 -6.95 14.41 -2.41
N PHE A 245 -5.68 14.76 -2.60
CA PHE A 245 -4.99 14.55 -3.87
C PHE A 245 -3.62 13.89 -3.69
N GLY A 246 -3.41 12.78 -4.40
CA GLY A 246 -2.10 12.18 -4.60
C GLY A 246 -1.41 11.70 -3.32
N ASN A 247 -2.18 11.32 -2.29
CA ASN A 247 -1.61 10.80 -1.05
C ASN A 247 -1.18 9.33 -1.23
N PHE A 248 -0.15 8.92 -0.49
CA PHE A 248 0.32 7.54 -0.43
C PHE A 248 0.24 7.00 1.00
N GLY A 249 -0.30 5.80 1.19
CA GLY A 249 -0.44 5.17 2.50
C GLY A 249 -1.75 5.53 3.21
N ALA A 250 -1.90 5.03 4.44
CA ALA A 250 -3.17 5.02 5.14
C ALA A 250 -3.50 6.34 5.84
N ASN A 251 -4.80 6.66 5.83
CA ASN A 251 -5.46 7.64 6.67
C ASN A 251 -4.93 9.07 6.47
N ASN A 252 -4.64 9.41 5.23
CA ASN A 252 -4.21 10.75 4.85
C ASN A 252 -5.38 11.64 4.47
N SER A 253 -5.32 12.91 4.88
CA SER A 253 -6.08 13.98 4.25
C SER A 253 -5.12 15.03 3.69
N GLY A 254 -5.56 15.77 2.68
CA GLY A 254 -4.80 16.85 2.08
C GLY A 254 -4.10 16.41 0.80
N TYR A 255 -2.85 16.85 0.64
CA TYR A 255 -2.17 16.83 -0.64
C TYR A 255 -0.81 16.17 -0.52
N LEU A 256 -0.53 15.20 -1.38
CA LEU A 256 0.80 14.61 -1.56
C LEU A 256 1.47 14.12 -0.26
N ASN A 257 0.68 13.71 0.74
CA ASN A 257 1.20 13.17 1.98
C ASN A 257 1.58 11.70 1.79
N VAL A 258 2.67 11.29 2.43
CA VAL A 258 3.17 9.92 2.46
C VAL A 258 3.10 9.41 3.89
N SER A 259 2.19 8.48 4.15
CA SER A 259 2.04 7.85 5.46
C SER A 259 2.84 6.56 5.54
N THR A 260 3.68 6.43 6.58
CA THR A 260 4.46 5.22 6.87
C THR A 260 3.85 4.36 7.97
N ALA A 261 2.75 4.79 8.59
CA ALA A 261 2.07 4.06 9.67
C ALA A 261 0.53 4.17 9.57
N GLY A 262 -0.18 3.51 10.49
CA GLY A 262 -1.64 3.38 10.40
C GLY A 262 -2.45 4.66 10.67
N LEU A 263 -1.91 5.68 11.34
CA LEU A 263 -2.72 6.84 11.75
C LEU A 263 -2.78 7.96 10.70
N GLY A 264 -1.78 8.06 9.81
CA GLY A 264 -1.79 9.02 8.69
C GLY A 264 -1.37 10.45 9.02
N ASN A 265 -1.57 11.35 8.05
CA ASN A 265 -1.15 12.75 8.07
C ASN A 265 -2.23 13.68 7.50
N SER A 266 -2.23 14.94 7.91
CA SER A 266 -3.01 16.01 7.30
C SER A 266 -2.12 17.12 6.75
N GLY A 267 -2.62 17.88 5.77
CA GLY A 267 -1.93 19.04 5.20
C GLY A 267 -1.26 18.74 3.87
N TRP A 268 -0.02 19.19 3.67
CA TRP A 268 0.66 19.09 2.38
C TRP A 268 2.07 18.51 2.50
N GLN A 269 2.40 17.51 1.67
CA GLN A 269 3.77 16.97 1.54
C GLN A 269 4.42 16.46 2.83
N ASN A 270 3.65 15.97 3.79
CA ASN A 270 4.21 15.36 4.98
C ASN A 270 4.65 13.92 4.69
N TYR A 271 5.82 13.52 5.19
CA TYR A 271 6.37 12.17 5.07
C TYR A 271 6.57 11.56 6.45
N GLY A 272 5.78 10.54 6.78
CA GLY A 272 5.83 9.89 8.09
C GLY A 272 4.45 9.59 8.66
N SER A 273 4.17 9.88 9.93
CA SER A 273 2.86 9.63 10.54
C SER A 273 2.57 10.56 11.72
N LEU A 274 1.29 10.78 12.05
CA LEU A 274 0.90 11.71 13.12
C LEU A 274 1.44 13.12 12.84
N GLN A 275 1.20 13.62 11.63
CA GLN A 275 1.68 14.93 11.21
C GLN A 275 0.54 15.83 10.75
N SER A 276 0.70 17.13 10.98
CA SER A 276 -0.13 18.18 10.38
C SER A 276 0.74 19.32 9.87
N GLY A 277 0.24 20.07 8.89
CA GLY A 277 0.89 21.23 8.32
C GLY A 277 1.55 20.94 6.97
N TRP A 278 2.72 21.50 6.72
CA TRP A 278 3.37 21.45 5.40
C TRP A 278 4.79 20.91 5.50
N ALA A 279 5.11 19.92 4.66
CA ALA A 279 6.47 19.46 4.37
C ALA A 279 7.23 18.99 5.61
N ASN A 280 6.54 18.27 6.51
CA ASN A 280 7.18 17.70 7.69
C ASN A 280 7.71 16.28 7.40
N LEU A 281 8.87 15.94 7.98
CA LEU A 281 9.48 14.61 7.90
C LEU A 281 9.58 14.00 9.30
N GLY A 282 9.03 12.80 9.53
CA GLY A 282 9.15 12.08 10.81
C GLY A 282 7.80 11.71 11.46
N ASN A 283 7.68 11.81 12.79
CA ASN A 283 6.47 11.42 13.50
C ASN A 283 6.10 12.37 14.64
N SER A 284 4.79 12.61 14.86
CA SER A 284 4.27 13.51 15.92
C SER A 284 4.78 14.94 15.73
N ILE A 285 4.34 15.58 14.64
CA ILE A 285 4.83 16.89 14.20
C ILE A 285 3.65 17.78 13.78
N SER A 286 3.69 19.05 14.18
CA SER A 286 2.84 20.09 13.59
C SER A 286 3.70 21.24 13.04
N GLY A 287 3.19 21.92 12.02
CA GLY A 287 3.76 23.14 11.49
C GLY A 287 4.37 22.96 10.11
N LEU A 288 5.45 23.68 9.85
CA LEU A 288 5.99 23.88 8.51
C LEU A 288 7.46 23.45 8.45
N PHE A 289 7.82 22.60 7.49
CA PHE A 289 9.20 22.22 7.14
C PHE A 289 10.01 21.63 8.31
N ASN A 290 9.37 20.95 9.26
CA ASN A 290 10.08 20.37 10.38
C ASN A 290 10.61 18.96 10.06
N THR A 291 11.76 18.60 10.62
CA THR A 291 12.35 17.26 10.54
C THR A 291 12.52 16.66 11.94
N GLY A 292 11.78 15.60 12.21
CA GLY A 292 11.82 14.86 13.47
C GLY A 292 12.89 13.79 13.50
N VAL A 293 13.63 13.75 14.60
CA VAL A 293 14.62 12.71 14.91
C VAL A 293 14.08 11.87 16.07
N GLY A 294 13.50 10.71 15.77
CA GLY A 294 12.88 9.81 16.75
C GLY A 294 11.36 9.64 16.59
N ALA A 295 10.78 8.72 17.36
CA ALA A 295 9.34 8.43 17.37
C ALA A 295 8.86 8.19 18.82
N PRO A 296 8.09 9.13 19.43
CA PRO A 296 7.59 10.38 18.85
C PRO A 296 8.68 11.46 18.76
N ALA A 297 8.65 12.30 17.72
CA ALA A 297 9.58 13.43 17.62
C ALA A 297 9.12 14.64 18.44
N ASN A 298 7.80 14.85 18.62
CA ASN A 298 7.22 15.94 19.40
C ASN A 298 7.73 17.33 18.95
N ILE A 299 7.33 17.75 17.75
CA ILE A 299 7.73 19.04 17.19
C ILE A 299 6.52 19.92 16.88
N SER A 300 6.62 21.21 17.17
CA SER A 300 5.72 22.24 16.62
C SER A 300 6.52 23.44 16.08
N GLY A 301 6.00 24.11 15.05
CA GLY A 301 6.50 25.39 14.57
C GLY A 301 7.04 25.36 13.15
N PHE A 302 8.14 26.07 12.90
CA PHE A 302 8.67 26.27 11.56
C PHE A 302 10.14 25.91 11.50
N GLU A 303 10.53 25.05 10.55
CA GLU A 303 11.92 24.68 10.26
C GLU A 303 12.71 24.19 11.47
N ASN A 304 12.10 23.37 12.31
CA ASN A 304 12.80 22.72 13.42
C ASN A 304 13.33 21.34 13.01
N ILE A 305 14.56 21.04 13.43
CA ILE A 305 15.23 19.76 13.24
C ILE A 305 15.59 19.19 14.62
N GLY A 306 15.09 17.99 14.97
CA GLY A 306 15.42 17.33 16.25
C GLY A 306 14.23 16.64 16.92
N SER A 307 14.13 16.73 18.25
CA SER A 307 13.01 16.20 19.02
C SER A 307 12.68 17.06 20.24
N ASN A 308 11.41 17.03 20.66
CA ASN A 308 10.85 17.84 21.74
C ASN A 308 11.06 19.35 21.55
N LEU A 309 10.81 19.84 20.34
CA LEU A 309 11.07 21.23 19.96
C LEU A 309 9.77 22.01 19.71
N ALA A 310 9.81 23.28 20.09
CA ALA A 310 8.77 24.26 19.77
C ALA A 310 9.42 25.60 19.44
N GLY A 311 8.88 26.29 18.45
CA GLY A 311 9.36 27.59 17.98
C GLY A 311 9.78 27.55 16.53
N TRP A 312 10.64 28.49 16.15
CA TRP A 312 11.08 28.67 14.76
C TRP A 312 12.57 28.44 14.66
N PHE A 313 12.99 27.78 13.59
CA PHE A 313 14.37 27.56 13.19
C PHE A 313 15.23 26.90 14.28
N ARG A 314 14.77 25.84 14.95
CA ARG A 314 15.58 25.16 15.98
C ARG A 314 16.32 23.96 15.42
N ASN A 315 17.56 23.75 15.86
CA ASN A 315 18.34 22.54 15.56
C ASN A 315 18.69 21.83 16.87
N GLY A 316 17.69 21.23 17.52
CA GLY A 316 17.78 20.79 18.92
C GLY A 316 17.53 21.93 19.93
N PRO A 317 17.75 21.68 21.23
CA PRO A 317 17.33 22.58 22.30
C PRO A 317 18.14 23.88 22.40
N THR A 318 19.40 23.86 21.95
CA THR A 318 20.35 24.99 22.13
C THR A 318 20.83 25.63 20.83
N GLN A 319 20.54 25.05 19.67
CA GLN A 319 21.02 25.54 18.37
C GLN A 319 19.86 26.00 17.48
N THR A 320 20.19 26.72 16.41
CA THR A 320 19.23 27.22 15.42
C THR A 320 19.60 26.73 14.02
N THR A 321 18.64 26.72 13.10
CA THR A 321 18.83 26.53 11.66
C THR A 321 18.81 27.87 10.91
N PHE A 322 18.55 28.98 11.59
CA PHE A 322 18.30 30.27 10.96
C PHE A 322 19.54 30.81 10.24
N SER A 323 19.40 31.10 8.94
CA SER A 323 20.39 31.80 8.12
C SER A 323 19.67 32.78 7.19
N VAL A 324 20.39 33.80 6.70
CA VAL A 324 19.87 34.80 5.76
C VAL A 324 20.53 34.60 4.40
N GLY A 325 19.76 33.98 3.51
CA GLY A 325 20.09 33.76 2.10
C GLY A 325 19.72 32.34 1.68
N LEU A 326 20.32 31.84 0.59
CA LEU A 326 19.89 30.61 -0.05
C LEU A 326 20.95 29.51 0.05
N ALA A 327 20.49 28.27 0.22
CA ALA A 327 21.30 27.05 0.18
C ALA A 327 22.44 27.02 1.22
N ASP A 328 22.25 27.66 2.37
CA ASP A 328 23.18 27.53 3.49
C ASP A 328 22.94 26.21 4.23
N VAL A 329 24.02 25.52 4.58
CA VAL A 329 24.03 24.33 5.45
C VAL A 329 24.73 24.71 6.74
N GLY A 330 23.98 24.78 7.83
CA GLY A 330 24.45 25.30 9.11
C GLY A 330 23.56 26.45 9.56
N PHE A 331 24.11 27.40 10.30
CA PHE A 331 23.31 28.47 10.90
C PHE A 331 24.05 29.79 11.06
N TRP A 332 23.29 30.86 11.28
CA TRP A 332 23.77 32.24 11.43
C TRP A 332 24.64 32.71 10.25
N ASN A 333 24.40 32.18 9.04
CA ASN A 333 25.06 32.66 7.83
C ASN A 333 24.31 33.88 7.27
N LEU A 334 25.04 34.85 6.74
CA LEU A 334 24.52 35.99 5.98
C LEU A 334 25.16 35.97 4.59
N GLY A 335 24.44 35.42 3.62
CA GLY A 335 24.92 35.17 2.27
C GLY A 335 24.35 33.86 1.74
N SER A 336 24.97 33.24 0.74
CA SER A 336 24.41 32.04 0.11
C SER A 336 25.46 30.96 -0.13
N ALA A 337 25.00 29.71 -0.19
CA ALA A 337 25.81 28.53 -0.46
C ALA A 337 26.96 28.32 0.55
N ASN A 338 26.78 28.74 1.81
CA ASN A 338 27.77 28.48 2.86
C ASN A 338 27.53 27.09 3.47
N VAL A 339 28.62 26.39 3.80
CA VAL A 339 28.61 25.14 4.57
C VAL A 339 29.38 25.36 5.85
N GLY A 340 28.69 25.42 6.98
CA GLY A 340 29.23 25.78 8.29
C GLY A 340 28.43 26.94 8.90
N ASN A 341 28.97 27.56 9.96
CA ASN A 341 28.22 28.52 10.77
C ASN A 341 28.85 29.91 10.77
N TYR A 342 28.05 30.95 11.02
CA TYR A 342 28.51 32.32 11.26
C TYR A 342 29.28 32.96 10.09
N ASN A 343 29.02 32.54 8.84
CA ASN A 343 29.70 33.12 7.68
C ASN A 343 28.99 34.39 7.20
N LEU A 344 29.77 35.41 6.84
CA LEU A 344 29.32 36.62 6.16
C LEU A 344 29.87 36.63 4.73
N GLY A 345 29.01 36.41 3.74
CA GLY A 345 29.37 36.27 2.33
C GLY A 345 28.95 34.92 1.77
N ASN A 346 29.46 34.57 0.58
CA ASN A 346 28.94 33.44 -0.20
C ASN A 346 29.99 32.35 -0.42
N GLY A 347 29.53 31.10 -0.48
CA GLY A 347 30.33 29.96 -0.92
C GLY A 347 31.44 29.56 0.04
N ASN A 348 31.32 29.89 1.33
CA ASN A 348 32.32 29.51 2.33
C ASN A 348 32.08 28.07 2.82
N VAL A 349 33.15 27.29 2.95
CA VAL A 349 33.16 25.96 3.59
C VAL A 349 34.00 26.05 4.86
N GLY A 350 33.35 25.99 6.01
CA GLY A 350 33.91 26.27 7.33
C GLY A 350 33.10 27.34 8.06
N SER A 351 33.59 27.81 9.20
CA SER A 351 32.85 28.71 10.08
C SER A 351 33.54 30.06 10.27
N ALA A 352 32.73 31.07 10.62
CA ALA A 352 33.19 32.41 10.99
C ALA A 352 34.02 33.13 9.91
N ASN A 353 33.76 32.86 8.62
CA ASN A 353 34.42 33.55 7.53
C ASN A 353 33.69 34.85 7.15
N ILE A 354 34.45 35.91 6.87
CA ILE A 354 33.97 37.16 6.28
C ILE A 354 34.56 37.30 4.88
N GLY A 355 33.74 37.13 3.85
CA GLY A 355 34.15 37.20 2.44
C GLY A 355 33.61 36.03 1.63
N PHE A 356 34.23 35.75 0.48
CA PHE A 356 33.69 34.81 -0.51
C PHE A 356 34.62 33.63 -0.74
N GLY A 357 34.06 32.43 -0.86
CA GLY A 357 34.78 31.26 -1.38
C GLY A 357 35.93 30.78 -0.49
N ASN A 358 35.85 30.97 0.83
CA ASN A 358 36.87 30.48 1.75
C ASN A 358 36.64 29.01 2.08
N ILE A 359 37.73 28.23 2.17
CA ILE A 359 37.74 26.85 2.69
C ILE A 359 38.60 26.85 3.95
N GLY A 360 37.98 26.71 5.11
CA GLY A 360 38.60 26.85 6.43
C GLY A 360 37.81 27.80 7.34
N ASN A 361 38.36 28.12 8.50
CA ASN A 361 37.66 28.91 9.52
C ASN A 361 38.29 30.28 9.74
N ASP A 362 37.51 31.23 10.26
CA ASP A 362 37.99 32.50 10.79
C ASP A 362 38.79 33.35 9.79
N ASN A 363 38.46 33.27 8.49
CA ASN A 363 39.10 34.09 7.47
C ASN A 363 38.38 35.42 7.27
N VAL A 364 39.12 36.49 7.05
CA VAL A 364 38.61 37.80 6.64
C VAL A 364 39.21 38.16 5.29
N GLY A 365 38.41 38.10 4.22
CA GLY A 365 38.82 38.21 2.83
C GLY A 365 38.30 37.02 2.02
N SER A 366 38.75 36.86 0.78
CA SER A 366 38.13 35.92 -0.16
C SER A 366 39.12 34.91 -0.75
N GLY A 367 38.63 33.72 -1.08
CA GLY A 367 39.39 32.70 -1.79
C GLY A 367 40.55 32.12 -0.98
N ASN A 368 40.45 32.13 0.36
CA ASN A 368 41.46 31.52 1.20
C ASN A 368 41.23 30.02 1.34
N PHE A 369 42.32 29.24 1.32
CA PHE A 369 42.35 27.83 1.67
C PHE A 369 43.19 27.67 2.94
N GLY A 370 42.56 27.39 4.07
CA GLY A 370 43.15 27.41 5.40
C GLY A 370 42.41 28.39 6.32
N SER A 371 42.91 28.59 7.54
CA SER A 371 42.20 29.29 8.62
C SER A 371 42.96 30.51 9.13
N TYR A 372 42.25 31.43 9.77
CA TYR A 372 42.81 32.63 10.41
C TYR A 372 43.54 33.59 9.45
N ASN A 373 43.18 33.61 8.16
CA ASN A 373 43.81 34.53 7.21
C ASN A 373 43.10 35.89 7.17
N LEU A 374 43.86 36.98 7.14
CA LEU A 374 43.38 38.34 6.89
C LEU A 374 43.87 38.81 5.53
N GLY A 375 43.00 38.83 4.53
CA GLY A 375 43.28 39.12 3.15
C GLY A 375 42.79 37.99 2.24
N SER A 376 43.23 37.97 0.98
CA SER A 376 42.61 37.13 -0.05
C SER A 376 43.60 36.20 -0.74
N GLY A 377 43.11 35.05 -1.22
CA GLY A 377 43.89 34.12 -2.03
C GLY A 377 45.04 33.44 -1.30
N ASN A 378 44.98 33.35 0.04
CA ASN A 378 46.04 32.70 0.81
C ASN A 378 45.82 31.18 0.86
N PHE A 379 46.88 30.40 0.65
CA PHE A 379 46.90 28.95 0.81
C PHE A 379 47.73 28.60 2.05
N GLY A 380 47.06 28.43 3.19
CA GLY A 380 47.65 28.12 4.48
C GLY A 380 46.98 28.88 5.62
N ASN A 381 47.63 28.98 6.79
CA ASN A 381 47.02 29.50 8.01
C ASN A 381 47.70 30.77 8.53
N GLY A 382 46.91 31.67 9.11
CA GLY A 382 47.42 32.83 9.85
C GLY A 382 48.10 33.90 8.99
N ASN A 383 47.87 33.90 7.68
CA ASN A 383 48.52 34.86 6.78
C ASN A 383 47.78 36.21 6.79
N ILE A 384 48.53 37.30 6.75
CA ILE A 384 48.02 38.66 6.61
C ILE A 384 48.47 39.19 5.25
N GLY A 385 47.55 39.54 4.36
CA GLY A 385 47.81 40.04 3.02
C GLY A 385 47.28 39.11 1.93
N VAL A 386 47.84 39.19 0.72
CA VAL A 386 47.23 38.58 -0.48
C VAL A 386 48.16 37.59 -1.14
N GLY A 387 47.63 36.41 -1.50
CA GLY A 387 48.33 35.45 -2.34
C GLY A 387 49.52 34.76 -1.68
N ASN A 388 49.52 34.64 -0.35
CA ASN A 388 50.58 33.91 0.35
C ASN A 388 50.33 32.40 0.25
N THR A 389 51.35 31.63 -0.14
CA THR A 389 51.26 30.18 -0.39
C THR A 389 52.43 29.47 0.26
N GLY A 390 52.30 28.17 0.57
CA GLY A 390 53.47 27.40 0.97
C GLY A 390 54.29 27.00 -0.26
N PRO A 391 55.55 26.57 -0.06
CA PRO A 391 56.33 25.99 -1.15
C PRO A 391 55.61 24.74 -1.68
N ALA A 392 55.36 24.72 -2.99
CA ALA A 392 54.59 23.66 -3.66
C ALA A 392 53.18 23.46 -3.05
N LEU A 393 52.82 22.23 -2.68
CA LEU A 393 51.50 21.85 -2.14
C LEU A 393 51.43 21.98 -0.60
N THR A 394 52.35 22.71 0.02
CA THR A 394 52.36 22.92 1.48
C THR A 394 51.62 24.18 1.87
N ALA A 395 51.21 24.28 3.13
CA ALA A 395 50.54 25.45 3.66
C ALA A 395 51.54 26.57 3.97
N ALA A 396 51.24 27.81 3.58
CA ALA A 396 51.90 28.99 4.11
C ALA A 396 51.47 29.24 5.56
N LEU A 397 52.42 29.51 6.44
CA LEU A 397 52.11 29.86 7.82
C LEU A 397 52.59 31.28 8.13
N GLN A 398 51.69 32.11 8.65
CA GLN A 398 52.03 33.40 9.27
C GLN A 398 52.85 34.35 8.40
N ASN A 399 52.63 34.35 7.07
CA ASN A 399 53.21 35.37 6.21
C ASN A 399 52.47 36.70 6.38
N ILE A 400 53.20 37.81 6.35
CA ILE A 400 52.66 39.17 6.36
C ILE A 400 53.09 39.87 5.07
N GLY A 401 52.14 40.22 4.21
CA GLY A 401 52.36 40.91 2.94
C GLY A 401 51.82 40.13 1.75
N PHE A 402 52.47 40.27 0.59
CA PHE A 402 51.86 39.88 -0.70
C PHE A 402 52.72 38.85 -1.44
N GLY A 403 52.10 37.77 -1.90
CA GLY A 403 52.73 36.81 -2.81
C GLY A 403 53.92 36.06 -2.21
N ASN A 404 54.00 35.91 -0.88
CA ASN A 404 55.10 35.16 -0.27
C ASN A 404 54.85 33.65 -0.41
N THR A 405 55.87 32.92 -0.87
CA THR A 405 55.90 31.46 -0.95
C THR A 405 56.78 30.89 0.15
N GLY A 406 56.20 30.28 1.19
CA GLY A 406 56.96 29.96 2.41
C GLY A 406 56.16 30.14 3.68
N SER A 407 56.86 30.21 4.81
CA SER A 407 56.30 30.58 6.11
C SER A 407 57.08 31.70 6.77
N PHE A 408 56.41 32.48 7.63
CA PHE A 408 56.99 33.55 8.45
C PHE A 408 57.68 34.68 7.66
N ASN A 409 57.35 34.85 6.38
CA ASN A 409 57.89 35.95 5.58
C ASN A 409 57.14 37.25 5.85
N VAL A 410 57.86 38.38 5.89
CA VAL A 410 57.30 39.72 6.02
C VAL A 410 57.72 40.56 4.81
N GLY A 411 56.78 40.88 3.93
CA GLY A 411 57.02 41.71 2.74
C GLY A 411 56.40 41.13 1.48
N PHE A 412 57.07 41.26 0.34
CA PHE A 412 56.48 41.01 -0.97
C PHE A 412 57.30 40.01 -1.78
N GLY A 413 56.66 38.95 -2.27
CA GLY A 413 57.25 38.03 -3.24
C GLY A 413 58.44 37.22 -2.72
N ASN A 414 58.56 37.02 -1.40
CA ASN A 414 59.66 36.22 -0.84
C ASN A 414 59.39 34.73 -1.02
N THR A 415 60.43 33.96 -1.36
CA THR A 415 60.40 32.50 -1.50
C THR A 415 61.35 31.86 -0.49
N GLY A 416 60.86 30.93 0.33
CA GLY A 416 61.59 30.36 1.48
C GLY A 416 61.00 30.86 2.80
N ASN A 417 61.68 30.69 3.93
CA ASN A 417 61.11 30.93 5.26
C ASN A 417 61.80 32.08 5.99
N GLY A 418 61.02 32.86 6.75
CA GLY A 418 61.57 33.87 7.66
C GLY A 418 62.24 35.06 6.97
N ASN A 419 61.94 35.33 5.71
CA ASN A 419 62.51 36.48 5.00
C ASN A 419 61.76 37.77 5.31
N ILE A 420 62.48 38.90 5.37
CA ILE A 420 61.93 40.24 5.53
C ILE A 420 62.34 41.10 4.33
N GLY A 421 61.39 41.63 3.58
CA GLY A 421 61.64 42.55 2.46
C GLY A 421 61.01 42.08 1.14
N PHE A 422 61.71 42.30 0.02
CA PHE A 422 61.13 42.19 -1.32
C PHE A 422 61.88 41.18 -2.21
N GLY A 423 61.20 40.14 -2.69
CA GLY A 423 61.74 39.25 -3.72
C GLY A 423 62.96 38.43 -3.28
N ASN A 424 63.10 38.12 -1.99
CA ASN A 424 64.21 37.29 -1.50
C ASN A 424 63.92 35.80 -1.74
N THR A 425 64.95 35.02 -2.08
CA THR A 425 64.90 33.56 -2.28
C THR A 425 65.90 32.87 -1.36
N GLY A 426 65.41 31.93 -0.53
CA GLY A 426 66.15 31.24 0.53
C GLY A 426 65.57 31.56 1.90
N ASP A 427 66.28 31.24 2.98
CA ASP A 427 65.76 31.33 4.36
C ASP A 427 66.45 32.44 5.18
N GLY A 428 65.66 33.21 5.93
CA GLY A 428 66.16 34.17 6.93
C GLY A 428 66.79 35.46 6.35
N ASN A 429 66.51 35.82 5.10
CA ASN A 429 67.09 37.01 4.48
C ASN A 429 66.37 38.30 4.87
N ILE A 430 67.10 39.42 4.99
CA ILE A 430 66.55 40.76 5.27
C ILE A 430 67.01 41.72 4.18
N GLY A 431 66.17 42.05 3.21
CA GLY A 431 66.61 42.87 2.08
C GLY A 431 65.73 42.86 0.84
N ILE A 432 66.33 43.20 -0.30
CA ILE A 432 65.66 43.22 -1.61
C ILE A 432 66.42 42.34 -2.60
N GLY A 433 65.75 41.36 -3.20
CA GLY A 433 66.29 40.57 -4.32
C GLY A 433 67.47 39.68 -3.97
N LEU A 434 67.56 39.19 -2.72
CA LEU A 434 68.64 38.31 -2.26
C LEU A 434 68.39 36.86 -2.69
N THR A 435 69.46 36.12 -2.97
CA THR A 435 69.41 34.67 -3.22
C THR A 435 70.47 33.97 -2.36
N GLY A 436 70.03 33.16 -1.41
CA GLY A 436 70.88 32.51 -0.40
C GLY A 436 70.20 32.51 0.97
N ASP A 437 70.93 32.14 2.03
CA ASP A 437 70.38 32.04 3.38
C ASP A 437 71.07 33.00 4.35
N ALA A 438 70.28 33.60 5.25
CA ALA A 438 70.69 34.52 6.30
C ALA A 438 71.48 35.75 5.79
N LEU A 439 71.10 36.28 4.62
CA LEU A 439 71.72 37.46 4.02
C LEU A 439 71.01 38.76 4.45
N THR A 440 71.75 39.87 4.54
CA THR A 440 71.17 41.20 4.74
C THR A 440 71.70 42.19 3.71
N GLY A 441 70.86 42.82 2.89
CA GLY A 441 71.30 43.77 1.86
C GLY A 441 70.40 43.92 0.62
N PHE A 442 71.01 44.22 -0.54
CA PHE A 442 70.34 44.39 -1.84
C PHE A 442 70.96 43.46 -2.90
N GLY A 443 70.12 42.95 -3.80
CA GLY A 443 70.41 41.87 -4.74
C GLY A 443 71.66 42.06 -5.62
N GLY A 444 72.30 40.95 -5.99
CA GLY A 444 73.50 40.90 -6.83
C GLY A 444 74.80 41.32 -6.13
N LEU A 445 74.73 42.07 -5.03
CA LEU A 445 75.88 42.51 -4.26
C LEU A 445 76.13 41.66 -3.01
N ASN A 446 75.20 40.77 -2.66
CA ASN A 446 75.33 39.93 -1.48
C ASN A 446 74.75 38.53 -1.80
N SER A 447 75.61 37.57 -2.15
CA SER A 447 75.23 36.18 -2.48
C SER A 447 76.06 35.18 -1.68
N GLY A 448 75.47 34.02 -1.34
CA GLY A 448 76.09 33.00 -0.49
C GLY A 448 75.31 32.74 0.80
N SER A 449 76.01 32.42 1.90
CA SER A 449 75.39 32.14 3.20
C SER A 449 76.10 32.93 4.31
N GLY A 450 75.32 33.61 5.17
CA GLY A 450 75.82 34.28 6.38
C GLY A 450 76.53 35.63 6.18
N ASN A 451 76.30 36.31 5.06
CA ASN A 451 76.92 37.61 4.77
C ASN A 451 76.09 38.78 5.34
N ILE A 452 76.75 39.73 5.99
CA ILE A 452 76.16 40.96 6.53
C ILE A 452 76.92 42.15 5.92
N GLY A 453 76.28 42.92 5.03
CA GLY A 453 76.95 44.08 4.41
C GLY A 453 76.35 44.53 3.07
N LEU A 454 76.89 45.64 2.55
CA LEU A 454 76.57 46.21 1.24
C LEU A 454 77.37 45.56 0.09
N PHE A 455 78.23 44.57 0.40
CA PHE A 455 79.14 43.85 -0.49
C PHE A 455 79.34 42.41 -0.02
#